data_AF-A0A2M8L7J5-F1
#
_entry.id   AF-A0A2M8L7J5-F1
#
_cell.length_a   1.000
_cell.length_b   1.000
_cell.length_c   1.000
_cell.angle_alpha   90.00
_cell.angle_beta   90.00
_cell.angle_gamma   90.00
#
_symmetry.space_group_name_H-M   'P 1'
#
loop_
_entity.id
_entity.type
_entity.pdbx_description
1 polymer ?
#
loop_
_entity_poly.entity_id
_entity_poly.type
_entity_poly.pdbx_seq_one_letter_code
_entity_poly.pdbx_strand_id
1 'polypeptide(L)'
;MVKLKSFLLVGIIFLGFLLRFHHYDQCPRHGATFDEFAWTWQGMSLWQTGIPTSWSPHPQYKNFQIKNFQGALVRLVTPYLEHPPLFGLIAGGFALITGSKQLFDIALGQIRVLA
;
A
#
# COMPACT_ATOMS: atom_id res chain seq x y z
N MET A 1 -7.58 0.41 -41.66
CA MET A 1 -8.25 -0.34 -40.58
C MET A 1 -7.43 -0.44 -39.28
N VAL A 2 -6.11 -0.67 -39.33
CA VAL A 2 -5.23 -0.77 -38.13
C VAL A 2 -5.20 0.53 -37.30
N LYS A 3 -5.10 1.69 -37.95
CA LYS A 3 -5.05 3.00 -37.27
C LYS A 3 -6.28 3.30 -36.40
N LEU A 4 -7.49 2.88 -36.83
CA LEU A 4 -8.71 3.08 -36.07
C LEU A 4 -8.74 2.23 -34.79
N LYS A 5 -8.30 0.97 -34.87
CA LYS A 5 -8.20 0.08 -33.69
C LYS A 5 -7.19 0.62 -32.68
N SER A 6 -6.04 1.10 -33.14
CA SER A 6 -5.04 1.73 -32.26
C SER A 6 -5.57 3.01 -31.62
N PHE A 7 -6.29 3.84 -32.37
CA PHE A 7 -6.90 5.06 -31.82
C PHE A 7 -7.96 4.75 -30.76
N LEU A 8 -8.82 3.76 -31.01
CA LEU A 8 -9.80 3.29 -30.03
C LEU A 8 -9.12 2.73 -28.77
N LEU A 9 -8.04 1.95 -28.93
CA LEU A 9 -7.28 1.43 -27.79
C LEU A 9 -6.65 2.56 -26.95
N VAL A 10 -6.04 3.55 -27.60
CA VAL A 10 -5.52 4.74 -26.89
C VAL A 10 -6.65 5.48 -26.18
N GLY A 11 -7.81 5.62 -26.82
CA GLY A 11 -8.99 6.22 -26.20
C GLY A 11 -9.46 5.45 -24.95
N ILE A 12 -9.48 4.12 -25.00
CA ILE A 12 -9.84 3.27 -23.86
C ILE A 12 -8.83 3.41 -22.72
N ILE A 13 -7.53 3.39 -23.02
CA ILE A 13 -6.47 3.56 -22.02
C ILE A 13 -6.59 4.94 -21.35
N PHE A 14 -6.80 5.99 -22.15
CA PHE A 14 -6.95 7.34 -21.65
C PHE A 14 -8.21 7.51 -20.79
N LEU A 15 -9.34 6.95 -21.23
CA LEU A 15 -10.57 6.96 -20.44
C LEU A 15 -10.38 6.19 -19.12
N GLY A 16 -9.74 5.02 -19.16
CA GLY A 16 -9.41 4.24 -17.96
C GLY A 16 -8.51 5.01 -17.00
N PHE A 17 -7.55 5.77 -17.52
CA PHE A 17 -6.71 6.65 -16.71
C PHE A 17 -7.54 7.75 -16.03
N LEU A 18 -8.40 8.48 -16.77
CA LEU A 18 -9.26 9.51 -16.19
C LEU A 18 -10.17 8.95 -15.10
N LEU A 19 -10.75 7.77 -15.33
CA LEU A 19 -11.60 7.09 -14.34
C LEU A 19 -10.82 6.65 -13.10
N ARG A 20 -9.56 6.22 -13.25
CA ARG A 20 -8.70 5.85 -12.10
C ARG A 20 -8.39 7.06 -11.22
N PHE A 21 -8.22 8.25 -11.80
CA PHE A 21 -7.91 9.46 -11.04
C PHE A 21 -9.14 10.17 -10.47
N HIS A 22 -10.33 9.84 -10.95
CA HIS A 22 -11.57 10.43 -10.48
C HIS A 22 -11.87 10.04 -9.02
N HIS A 23 -11.84 11.02 -8.10
CA HIS A 23 -11.99 10.84 -6.64
C HIS A 23 -10.97 9.90 -6.01
N TYR A 24 -9.78 9.82 -6.59
CA TYR A 24 -8.71 8.96 -6.15
C TYR A 24 -8.23 9.20 -4.71
N ASP A 25 -8.29 10.46 -4.26
CA ASP A 25 -7.94 10.85 -2.90
C ASP A 25 -9.09 10.64 -1.90
N GLN A 26 -10.31 10.40 -2.38
CA GLN A 26 -11.52 10.25 -1.56
C GLN A 26 -11.95 8.79 -1.40
N CYS A 27 -11.71 7.96 -2.42
CA CYS A 27 -12.11 6.56 -2.47
C CYS A 27 -10.89 5.65 -2.71
N PRO A 28 -10.67 4.60 -1.88
CA PRO A 28 -11.42 4.27 -0.66
C PRO A 28 -11.22 5.34 0.43
N ARG A 29 -12.18 5.45 1.37
CA ARG A 29 -12.04 6.36 2.52
C ARG A 29 -10.75 6.04 3.26
N HIS A 30 -10.13 7.06 3.85
CA HIS A 30 -8.89 6.91 4.61
C HIS A 30 -8.96 5.74 5.60
N GLY A 31 -8.06 4.76 5.44
CA GLY A 31 -7.99 3.59 6.32
C GLY A 31 -9.21 2.66 6.25
N ALA A 32 -9.97 2.62 5.14
CA ALA A 32 -11.17 1.79 5.03
C ALA A 32 -10.92 0.30 5.37
N THR A 33 -9.78 -0.25 4.93
CA THR A 33 -9.34 -1.62 5.31
C THR A 33 -7.98 -1.64 5.98
N PHE A 34 -7.24 -0.52 6.01
CA PHE A 34 -5.83 -0.44 6.39
C PHE A 34 -4.87 -1.30 5.55
N ASP A 35 -5.34 -1.98 4.49
CA ASP A 35 -4.50 -2.87 3.67
C ASP A 35 -3.41 -2.09 2.93
N GLU A 36 -3.71 -0.87 2.47
CA GLU A 36 -2.73 0.01 1.82
C GLU A 36 -1.50 0.21 2.71
N PHE A 37 -1.71 0.44 4.00
CA PHE A 37 -0.61 0.53 4.97
C PHE A 37 0.04 -0.84 5.24
N ALA A 38 -0.73 -1.93 5.22
CA ALA A 38 -0.21 -3.28 5.47
C ALA A 38 0.90 -3.65 4.49
N TRP A 39 0.66 -3.43 3.20
CA TRP A 39 1.60 -3.72 2.14
C TRP A 39 2.82 -2.82 2.20
N THR A 40 2.62 -1.52 2.43
CA THR A 40 3.73 -0.58 2.56
C THR A 40 4.60 -0.92 3.78
N TRP A 41 4.01 -1.22 4.93
CA TRP A 41 4.73 -1.60 6.14
C TRP A 41 5.55 -2.88 5.96
N GLN A 42 4.98 -3.90 5.34
CA GLN A 42 5.70 -5.13 5.00
C GLN A 42 6.94 -4.80 4.15
N GLY A 43 6.78 -4.00 3.11
CA GLY A 43 7.87 -3.58 2.24
C GLY A 43 8.95 -2.75 2.92
N MET A 44 8.55 -1.71 3.64
CA MET A 44 9.47 -0.79 4.31
C MET A 44 10.33 -1.55 5.33
N SER A 45 9.71 -2.41 6.14
CA SER A 45 10.43 -3.23 7.11
C SER A 45 11.37 -4.24 6.44
N LEU A 46 10.97 -4.88 5.33
CA LEU A 46 11.88 -5.72 4.55
C LEU A 46 13.10 -4.93 4.03
N TRP A 47 12.89 -3.74 3.48
CA TRP A 47 13.99 -2.89 3.01
C TRP A 47 14.91 -2.39 4.12
N GLN A 48 14.36 -2.08 5.30
CA GLN A 48 15.09 -1.45 6.39
C GLN A 48 15.75 -2.45 7.35
N THR A 49 15.08 -3.56 7.67
CA THR A 49 15.51 -4.51 8.70
C THR A 49 15.67 -5.94 8.18
N GLY A 50 15.21 -6.22 6.96
CA GLY A 50 15.17 -7.57 6.40
C GLY A 50 14.09 -8.47 7.01
N ILE A 51 13.29 -7.98 7.97
CA ILE A 51 12.25 -8.76 8.65
C ILE A 51 10.88 -8.10 8.41
N PRO A 52 9.92 -8.80 7.76
CA PRO A 52 8.64 -8.21 7.44
C PRO A 52 7.84 -7.92 8.72
N THR A 53 7.34 -6.71 8.82
CA THR A 53 6.50 -6.22 9.92
C THR A 53 5.32 -5.50 9.33
N SER A 54 4.12 -5.87 9.75
CA SER A 54 2.88 -5.24 9.29
C SER A 54 1.78 -5.45 10.33
N TRP A 55 0.55 -5.02 10.05
CA TRP A 55 -0.57 -5.26 10.95
C TRP A 55 -1.31 -6.57 10.62
N SER A 56 -1.86 -7.21 11.64
CA SER A 56 -2.68 -8.41 11.47
C SER A 56 -3.70 -8.60 12.61
N PRO A 57 -4.96 -8.96 12.29
CA PRO A 57 -5.94 -9.36 13.29
C PRO A 57 -5.82 -10.85 13.68
N HIS A 58 -5.01 -11.65 12.97
CA HIS A 58 -4.99 -13.11 13.12
C HIS A 58 -4.47 -13.57 14.49
N PRO A 59 -5.19 -14.42 15.23
CA PRO A 59 -4.82 -14.82 16.60
C PRO A 59 -3.57 -15.72 16.70
N GLN A 60 -3.07 -16.23 15.56
CA GLN A 60 -1.90 -17.09 15.44
C GLN A 60 -0.62 -16.32 15.80
N TYR A 61 -0.55 -15.02 15.52
CA TYR A 61 0.58 -14.20 15.92
C TYR A 61 0.58 -13.94 17.43
N LYS A 62 1.47 -14.59 18.16
CA LYS A 62 1.64 -14.35 19.61
C LYS A 62 2.56 -13.18 19.92
N ASN A 63 3.52 -12.91 19.04
CA ASN A 63 4.39 -11.76 19.12
C ASN A 63 3.76 -10.58 18.38
N PHE A 64 3.11 -9.68 19.12
CA PHE A 64 2.52 -8.48 18.55
C PHE A 64 2.64 -7.28 19.49
N GLN A 65 2.58 -6.08 18.91
CA GLN A 65 2.51 -4.83 19.63
C GLN A 65 1.28 -4.05 19.16
N ILE A 66 0.51 -3.51 20.10
CA ILE A 66 -0.58 -2.59 19.79
C ILE A 66 0.01 -1.18 19.68
N LYS A 67 -0.22 -0.51 18.55
CA LYS A 67 0.19 0.87 18.31
C LYS A 67 -1.02 1.68 17.89
N ASN A 68 -1.06 2.94 18.31
CA ASN A 68 -2.02 3.89 17.78
C ASN A 68 -1.42 4.55 16.55
N PHE A 69 -2.07 4.38 15.39
CA PHE A 69 -1.71 5.03 14.15
C PHE A 69 -2.92 5.77 13.60
N GLN A 70 -2.82 7.10 13.52
CA GLN A 70 -3.87 7.97 12.96
C GLN A 70 -5.25 7.73 13.58
N GLY A 71 -5.31 7.44 14.89
CA GLY A 71 -6.54 7.21 15.64
C GLY A 71 -7.03 5.75 15.62
N ALA A 72 -6.37 4.85 14.89
CA ALA A 72 -6.67 3.43 14.86
C ALA A 72 -5.66 2.63 15.68
N LEU A 73 -6.15 1.65 16.45
CA LEU A 73 -5.31 0.68 17.13
C LEU A 73 -4.92 -0.43 16.14
N VAL A 74 -3.65 -0.44 15.74
CA VAL A 74 -3.11 -1.47 14.85
C VAL A 74 -2.30 -2.48 15.65
N ARG A 75 -2.58 -3.77 15.37
CA ARG A 75 -1.84 -4.89 15.94
C ARG A 75 -0.66 -5.22 15.02
N LEU A 76 0.48 -4.59 15.27
CA LEU A 76 1.72 -4.87 14.55
C LEU A 76 2.27 -6.24 14.92
N VAL A 77 2.66 -7.01 13.92
CA VAL A 77 3.18 -8.38 14.04
C VAL A 77 4.51 -8.49 13.31
N THR A 78 5.44 -9.23 13.93
CA THR A 78 6.78 -9.49 13.40
C THR A 78 7.21 -10.93 13.76
N PRO A 79 7.59 -11.77 12.78
CA PRO A 79 7.53 -11.53 11.33
C PRO A 79 6.09 -11.62 10.79
N TYR A 80 5.71 -10.77 9.85
CA TYR A 80 4.44 -10.83 9.12
C TYR A 80 4.58 -11.68 7.84
N LEU A 81 3.83 -12.79 7.76
CA LEU A 81 4.01 -13.83 6.73
C LEU A 81 2.70 -14.21 6.00
N GLU A 82 1.70 -13.33 5.99
CA GLU A 82 0.39 -13.65 5.37
C GLU A 82 0.41 -13.51 3.84
N HIS A 83 1.33 -12.72 3.30
CA HIS A 83 1.38 -12.41 1.88
C HIS A 83 2.80 -12.46 1.31
N PRO A 84 2.96 -12.87 0.03
CA PRO A 84 4.24 -12.80 -0.67
C PRO A 84 4.79 -11.36 -0.73
N PRO A 85 6.12 -11.18 -0.64
CA PRO A 85 6.71 -9.86 -0.40
C PRO A 85 6.82 -8.98 -1.65
N LEU A 86 6.57 -9.50 -2.86
CA LEU A 86 6.87 -8.76 -4.09
C LEU A 86 6.15 -7.41 -4.17
N PHE A 87 4.83 -7.40 -3.95
CA PHE A 87 4.07 -6.16 -3.97
C PHE A 87 4.48 -5.24 -2.81
N GLY A 88 4.65 -5.80 -1.61
CA GLY A 88 5.13 -5.06 -0.45
C GLY A 88 6.47 -4.36 -0.73
N LEU A 89 7.46 -5.05 -1.29
CA LEU A 89 8.77 -4.48 -1.64
C LEU A 89 8.65 -3.30 -2.61
N ILE A 90 7.73 -3.36 -3.59
CA ILE A 90 7.48 -2.25 -4.51
C ILE A 90 6.83 -1.08 -3.76
N ALA A 91 5.75 -1.35 -3.01
CA ALA A 91 5.00 -0.33 -2.27
C ALA A 91 5.86 0.37 -1.20
N GLY A 92 6.55 -0.40 -0.38
CA GLY A 92 7.43 0.11 0.66
C GLY A 92 8.69 0.78 0.10
N GLY A 93 9.28 0.23 -0.96
CA GLY A 93 10.42 0.86 -1.63
C GLY A 93 10.06 2.24 -2.20
N PHE A 94 8.89 2.35 -2.83
CA PHE A 94 8.37 3.63 -3.32
C PHE A 94 8.11 4.63 -2.19
N ALA A 95 7.53 4.18 -1.07
CA ALA A 95 7.32 5.03 0.10
C ALA A 95 8.66 5.57 0.66
N LEU A 96 9.71 4.75 0.70
CA LEU A 96 11.06 5.17 1.12
C LEU A 96 11.66 6.21 0.17
N ILE A 97 11.57 5.98 -1.15
CA ILE A 97 12.13 6.88 -2.17
C ILE A 97 11.40 8.23 -2.18
N THR A 98 10.10 8.23 -1.88
CA THR A 98 9.27 9.44 -1.79
C THR A 98 9.34 10.14 -0.43
N GLY A 99 10.20 9.66 0.49
CA GLY A 99 10.60 10.38 1.70
C GLY A 99 10.12 9.79 3.03
N SER A 100 9.33 8.72 3.02
CA SER A 100 8.90 8.04 4.26
C SER A 100 10.11 7.41 4.95
N LYS A 101 10.35 7.69 6.24
CA LYS A 101 11.52 7.15 6.96
C LYS A 101 11.21 6.06 7.96
N GLN A 102 10.00 6.09 8.51
CA GLN A 102 9.56 5.15 9.54
C GLN A 102 8.21 4.56 9.16
N LEU A 103 7.89 3.38 9.68
CA LEU A 103 6.60 2.71 9.43
C LEU A 103 5.42 3.66 9.66
N PHE A 104 5.42 4.44 10.73
CA PHE A 104 4.31 5.34 11.07
C PHE A 104 4.43 6.76 10.47
N ASP A 105 5.43 6.98 9.63
CA ASP A 105 5.67 8.23 8.91
C ASP A 105 5.26 8.07 7.44
N ILE A 106 3.99 7.72 7.23
CA ILE A 106 3.41 7.45 5.90
C ILE A 106 2.09 8.20 5.76
N ALA A 107 1.98 8.99 4.69
CA ALA A 107 0.72 9.60 4.29
C ALA A 107 0.03 8.78 3.21
N LEU A 108 -1.30 8.70 3.28
CA LEU A 108 -2.10 7.90 2.35
C LEU A 108 -1.92 8.33 0.88
N GLY A 109 -1.79 9.64 0.64
CA GLY A 109 -1.55 10.18 -0.71
C GLY A 109 -0.21 9.72 -1.32
N GLN A 110 0.79 9.36 -0.51
CA GLN A 110 2.08 8.87 -1.02
C GLN A 110 1.96 7.42 -1.50
N ILE A 111 1.25 6.57 -0.74
CA ILE A 111 1.20 5.12 -1.01
C ILE A 111 0.12 4.75 -2.02
N ARG A 112 -0.93 5.57 -2.16
CA ARG A 112 -2.06 5.28 -3.04
C ARG A 112 -1.64 5.05 -4.47
N VAL A 113 -0.62 5.75 -4.98
CA VAL A 113 -0.13 5.64 -6.39
C VAL A 113 0.07 4.18 -6.83
N LEU A 114 0.36 3.30 -5.88
CA LEU A 114 0.60 1.87 -6.10
C LEU A 114 -0.56 0.95 -5.69
N ALA A 115 -1.58 1.49 -5.01
CA ALA A 115 -2.82 0.80 -4.66
C ALA A 115 -3.83 0.79 -5.83
#